data_AF-X0VZ77-F1
#
_entry.id   AF-X0VZ77-F1
#
_cell.length_a   1.000
_cell.length_b   1.000
_cell.length_c   1.000
_cell.angle_alpha   90.00
_cell.angle_beta   90.00
_cell.angle_gamma   90.00
#
_symmetry.space_group_name_H-M   'P 1'
#
loop_
_entity.id
_entity.type
_entity.pdbx_description
1 polymer ?
#
loop_
_entity_poly.entity_id
_entity_poly.type
_entity_poly.pdbx_seq_one_letter_code
_entity_poly.pdbx_strand_id
1 'polypeptide(L)'
;QDDKLADRVWEAAVDFLGECGVYCQTTNRVILFNKDEILDILKYAPDSVTVGAGTDAVTEYARKVGDPRRPLLMGSSIGTPIEDEYFVPSMIAYIQEPEVDVTMAPTLTSIYGYDIRTRSPLEILSSWREVELTLEAMRRAGRPGMAFTGVGSSISDVGQLSADGPGGLRQTDLHTFGIVSELKTNYDILNKLTHILLRDGVVDPYANPIYGGLGGGIDGQAVLITAAMIALNVFFMATCVGTSPTHPFNFNDTG
;
A
#
# COMPACT_ATOMS: atom_id res chain seq x y z
N GLN A 1 24.75 12.05 -11.25
CA GLN A 1 23.34 12.45 -11.12
C GLN A 1 23.29 13.98 -11.10
N ASP A 2 22.20 14.58 -11.57
CA ASP A 2 21.99 16.04 -11.52
C ASP A 2 21.11 16.36 -10.31
N ASP A 3 21.73 16.62 -9.16
CA ASP A 3 21.02 16.90 -7.92
C ASP A 3 20.13 18.15 -8.05
N LYS A 4 20.53 19.12 -8.89
CA LYS A 4 19.72 20.32 -9.13
C LYS A 4 18.44 20.02 -9.88
N LEU A 5 18.41 18.97 -10.71
CA LEU A 5 17.17 18.53 -11.35
C LEU A 5 16.24 17.92 -10.31
N ALA A 6 16.75 17.11 -9.38
CA ALA A 6 15.95 16.54 -8.29
C ALA A 6 15.35 17.65 -7.41
N ASP A 7 16.12 18.69 -7.06
CA ASP A 7 15.64 19.84 -6.31
C ASP A 7 14.48 20.56 -7.03
N ARG A 8 14.61 20.80 -8.34
CA ARG A 8 13.54 21.44 -9.14
C ARG A 8 12.29 20.57 -9.24
N VAL A 9 12.44 19.25 -9.33
CA VAL A 9 11.29 18.31 -9.33
C VAL A 9 10.58 18.32 -7.99
N TRP A 10 11.35 18.33 -6.89
CA TRP A 10 10.81 18.46 -5.54
C TRP A 10 10.03 19.76 -5.35
N GLU A 11 10.61 20.90 -5.71
CA GLU A 11 9.96 22.22 -5.64
C GLU A 11 8.67 22.25 -6.45
N ALA A 12 8.71 21.77 -7.70
CA ALA A 12 7.54 21.68 -8.57
C ALA A 12 6.46 20.76 -7.99
N ALA A 13 6.84 19.65 -7.34
CA ALA A 13 5.89 18.72 -6.74
C ALA A 13 5.19 19.30 -5.51
N VAL A 14 5.92 20.01 -4.65
CA VAL A 14 5.35 20.72 -3.49
C VAL A 14 4.39 21.81 -3.97
N ASP A 15 4.80 22.62 -4.95
CA ASP A 15 3.95 23.68 -5.49
C ASP A 15 2.71 23.09 -6.19
N PHE A 16 2.88 22.04 -7.00
CA PHE A 16 1.78 21.33 -7.66
C PHE A 16 0.76 20.76 -6.66
N LEU A 17 1.22 20.09 -5.60
CA LEU A 17 0.33 19.57 -4.56
C LEU A 17 -0.38 20.70 -3.82
N GLY A 18 0.32 21.81 -3.55
CA GLY A 18 -0.27 22.97 -2.88
C GLY A 18 -1.36 23.66 -3.70
N GLU A 19 -1.19 23.72 -5.02
CA GLU A 19 -2.18 24.30 -5.93
C GLU A 19 -3.36 23.36 -6.24
N CYS A 20 -3.09 22.07 -6.44
CA CYS A 20 -4.09 21.10 -6.91
C CYS A 20 -4.78 20.33 -5.80
N GLY A 21 -4.12 20.11 -4.66
CA GLY A 21 -4.63 19.35 -3.53
C GLY A 21 -4.96 17.88 -3.86
N VAL A 22 -5.82 17.29 -3.02
CA VAL A 22 -6.34 15.93 -3.19
C VAL A 22 -7.84 15.98 -3.45
N TYR A 23 -8.30 15.42 -4.56
CA TYR A 23 -9.72 15.42 -4.92
C TYR A 23 -10.49 14.27 -4.25
N CYS A 24 -11.49 14.60 -3.44
CA CYS A 24 -12.41 13.63 -2.86
C CYS A 24 -13.58 13.37 -3.82
N GLN A 25 -13.62 12.16 -4.40
CA GLN A 25 -14.66 11.76 -5.35
C GLN A 25 -16.05 11.71 -4.73
N THR A 26 -16.15 11.36 -3.44
CA THR A 26 -17.45 11.25 -2.76
C THR A 26 -18.11 12.62 -2.59
N THR A 27 -17.35 13.65 -2.25
CA THR A 27 -17.89 15.00 -2.03
C THR A 27 -17.82 15.89 -3.26
N ASN A 28 -17.10 15.46 -4.31
CA ASN A 28 -16.72 16.27 -5.46
C ASN A 28 -16.04 17.59 -5.06
N ARG A 29 -15.09 17.51 -4.11
CA ARG A 29 -14.35 18.66 -3.58
C ARG A 29 -12.86 18.37 -3.51
N VAL A 30 -12.06 19.41 -3.60
CA VAL A 30 -10.61 19.36 -3.41
C VAL A 30 -10.29 19.71 -1.96
N ILE A 31 -9.41 18.92 -1.36
CA ILE A 31 -8.80 19.18 -0.05
C ILE A 31 -7.44 19.81 -0.32
N LEU A 32 -7.24 21.03 0.17
CA LEU A 32 -6.05 21.84 -0.11
C LEU A 32 -5.14 21.87 1.12
N PHE A 33 -3.84 21.95 0.85
CA PHE A 33 -2.79 22.27 1.80
C PHE A 33 -1.96 23.38 1.22
N ASN A 34 -1.53 24.34 2.03
CA ASN A 34 -0.53 25.29 1.58
C ASN A 34 0.89 24.71 1.72
N LYS A 35 1.86 25.37 1.07
CA LYS A 35 3.27 24.95 1.07
C LYS A 35 3.86 24.81 2.48
N ASP A 36 3.53 25.73 3.38
CA ASP A 36 4.06 25.70 4.75
C ASP A 36 3.49 24.51 5.54
N GLU A 37 2.21 24.19 5.37
CA GLU A 37 1.58 23.00 5.96
C GLU A 37 2.22 21.70 5.45
N ILE A 38 2.43 21.59 4.14
CA ILE A 38 3.09 20.43 3.52
C ILE A 38 4.47 20.23 4.13
N LEU A 39 5.28 21.29 4.16
CA LEU A 39 6.66 21.23 4.66
C LEU A 39 6.72 21.01 6.18
N ASP A 40 5.74 21.49 6.94
CA ASP A 40 5.68 21.26 8.39
C ASP A 40 5.30 19.81 8.72
N ILE A 41 4.30 19.25 8.04
CA ILE A 41 3.85 17.86 8.25
C ILE A 41 4.96 16.87 7.89
N LEU A 42 5.68 17.09 6.78
CA LEU A 42 6.77 16.21 6.32
C LEU A 42 7.90 16.04 7.35
N LYS A 43 8.06 16.98 8.31
CA LYS A 43 9.06 16.84 9.40
C LYS A 43 8.76 15.67 10.33
N TYR A 44 7.51 15.21 10.35
CA TYR A 44 7.05 14.09 11.17
C TYR A 44 7.01 12.77 10.41
N ALA A 45 7.45 12.74 9.15
CA ALA A 45 7.60 11.49 8.41
C ALA A 45 8.54 10.54 9.18
N PRO A 46 8.15 9.27 9.41
CA PRO A 46 8.98 8.34 10.14
C PRO A 46 10.26 8.01 9.37
N ASP A 47 11.36 7.83 10.10
CA ASP A 47 12.63 7.37 9.52
C ASP A 47 12.76 5.85 9.48
N SER A 48 11.86 5.15 10.18
CA SER A 48 11.83 3.70 10.31
C SER A 48 10.49 3.22 10.88
N VAL A 49 10.18 1.95 10.62
CA VAL A 49 9.04 1.24 11.21
C VAL A 49 9.38 -0.22 11.42
N THR A 50 8.93 -0.79 12.53
CA THR A 50 9.05 -2.24 12.77
C THR A 50 7.71 -2.91 12.54
N VAL A 51 7.72 -3.92 11.69
CA VAL A 51 6.55 -4.72 11.33
C VAL A 51 6.76 -6.17 11.75
N GLY A 52 5.66 -6.89 11.98
CA GLY A 52 5.66 -8.27 12.45
C GLY A 52 5.90 -8.37 13.96
N ALA A 53 6.18 -9.57 14.43
CA ALA A 53 6.29 -9.88 15.85
C ALA A 53 7.31 -10.96 16.16
N GLY A 54 7.82 -10.96 17.39
CA GLY A 54 8.73 -11.99 17.89
C GLY A 54 10.03 -12.07 17.08
N THR A 55 10.45 -13.28 16.76
CA THR A 55 11.67 -13.54 15.99
C THR A 55 11.54 -13.22 14.50
N ASP A 56 10.32 -12.99 14.01
CA ASP A 56 10.03 -12.68 12.61
C ASP A 56 9.87 -11.16 12.38
N ALA A 57 9.96 -10.34 13.42
CA ALA A 57 9.85 -8.89 13.29
C ALA A 57 11.03 -8.30 12.52
N VAL A 58 10.74 -7.35 11.63
CA VAL A 58 11.72 -6.69 10.76
C VAL A 58 11.51 -5.18 10.80
N THR A 59 12.61 -4.42 10.73
CA THR A 59 12.56 -2.96 10.70
C THR A 59 12.86 -2.46 9.30
N GLU A 60 11.91 -1.76 8.70
CA GLU A 60 12.13 -0.96 7.50
C GLU A 60 12.76 0.38 7.89
N TYR A 61 13.72 0.84 7.09
CA TYR A 61 14.40 2.12 7.31
C TYR A 61 14.28 2.98 6.06
N ALA A 62 14.16 4.29 6.24
CA ALA A 62 14.38 5.25 5.18
C ALA A 62 15.82 5.09 4.63
N ARG A 63 15.94 4.98 3.31
CA ARG A 63 17.21 4.77 2.60
C ARG A 63 17.51 5.97 1.70
N LYS A 64 18.77 6.38 1.68
CA LYS A 64 19.27 7.38 0.74
C LYS A 64 19.72 6.71 -0.56
N VAL A 65 19.90 7.50 -1.61
CA VAL A 65 20.51 7.02 -2.86
C VAL A 65 21.88 6.43 -2.54
N GLY A 66 22.12 5.19 -2.97
CA GLY A 66 23.38 4.47 -2.73
C GLY A 66 23.56 3.89 -1.32
N ASP A 67 22.52 3.89 -0.49
CA ASP A 67 22.58 3.26 0.84
C ASP A 67 22.93 1.76 0.75
N PRO A 68 23.98 1.28 1.42
CA PRO A 68 24.42 -0.11 1.32
C PRO A 68 23.52 -1.10 2.06
N ARG A 69 22.65 -0.63 2.97
CA ARG A 69 21.67 -1.50 3.64
C ARG A 69 20.71 -2.06 2.58
N ARG A 70 20.39 -3.35 2.66
CA ARG A 70 19.37 -3.96 1.77
C ARG A 70 18.00 -3.33 2.05
N PRO A 71 17.13 -3.19 1.03
CA PRO A 71 15.74 -2.82 1.25
C PRO A 71 15.00 -3.95 1.99
N LEU A 72 13.84 -3.62 2.53
CA LEU A 72 12.86 -4.62 2.94
C LEU A 72 12.35 -5.35 1.69
N LEU A 73 12.31 -6.68 1.75
CA LEU A 73 11.95 -7.54 0.63
C LEU A 73 10.58 -8.18 0.87
N MET A 74 9.58 -7.71 0.12
CA MET A 74 8.27 -8.36 0.07
C MET A 74 8.26 -9.47 -0.99
N GLY A 75 8.28 -10.72 -0.54
CA GLY A 75 8.19 -11.90 -1.40
C GLY A 75 6.76 -12.44 -1.42
N SER A 76 6.10 -12.38 -2.56
CA SER A 76 4.72 -12.86 -2.70
C SER A 76 4.24 -12.93 -4.15
N SER A 77 3.00 -13.42 -4.32
CA SER A 77 2.21 -13.31 -5.55
C SER A 77 1.50 -11.95 -5.73
N ILE A 78 1.72 -10.96 -4.86
CA ILE A 78 1.23 -9.56 -4.96
C ILE A 78 -0.23 -9.45 -5.43
N GLY A 79 -1.17 -9.98 -4.65
CA GLY A 79 -2.61 -9.87 -4.95
C GLY A 79 -3.08 -10.63 -6.20
N THR A 80 -2.25 -11.46 -6.82
CA THR A 80 -2.64 -12.27 -7.99
C THR A 80 -3.87 -13.14 -7.64
N PRO A 81 -4.91 -13.14 -8.49
CA PRO A 81 -6.07 -14.00 -8.30
C PRO A 81 -5.72 -15.48 -8.49
N ILE A 82 -6.06 -16.31 -7.50
CA ILE A 82 -5.84 -17.76 -7.53
C ILE A 82 -7.02 -18.52 -6.91
N GLU A 83 -7.09 -19.81 -7.18
CA GLU A 83 -8.02 -20.74 -6.54
C GLU A 83 -7.59 -21.09 -5.10
N ASP A 84 -8.57 -21.36 -4.22
CA ASP A 84 -8.35 -21.65 -2.78
C ASP A 84 -7.31 -22.77 -2.56
N GLU A 85 -7.31 -23.81 -3.40
CA GLU A 85 -6.39 -24.94 -3.27
C GLU A 85 -4.91 -24.57 -3.46
N TYR A 86 -4.61 -23.53 -4.23
CA TYR A 86 -3.24 -23.07 -4.50
C TYR A 86 -2.78 -21.99 -3.52
N PHE A 87 -3.67 -21.47 -2.68
CA PHE A 87 -3.38 -20.33 -1.82
C PHE A 87 -2.23 -20.59 -0.85
N VAL A 88 -2.38 -21.60 0.00
CA VAL A 88 -1.36 -21.94 1.00
C VAL A 88 -0.05 -22.39 0.35
N PRO A 89 -0.04 -23.29 -0.66
CA PRO A 89 1.20 -23.66 -1.36
C PRO A 89 1.92 -22.49 -2.01
N SER A 90 1.18 -21.57 -2.66
CA SER A 90 1.75 -20.38 -3.30
C SER A 90 2.45 -19.48 -2.28
N MET A 91 1.81 -19.18 -1.15
CA MET A 91 2.41 -18.35 -0.12
C MET A 91 3.63 -18.99 0.53
N ILE A 92 3.56 -20.29 0.87
CA ILE A 92 4.71 -21.01 1.46
C ILE A 92 5.94 -20.94 0.56
N ALA A 93 5.75 -21.01 -0.76
CA ALA A 93 6.85 -20.94 -1.72
C ALA A 93 7.70 -19.67 -1.58
N TYR A 94 7.11 -18.55 -1.16
CA TYR A 94 7.84 -17.30 -0.87
C TYR A 94 8.27 -17.21 0.60
N ILE A 95 7.37 -17.49 1.55
CA ILE A 95 7.61 -17.26 3.00
C ILE A 95 8.81 -18.08 3.50
N GLN A 96 9.01 -19.28 2.95
CA GLN A 96 10.12 -20.17 3.34
C GLN A 96 11.50 -19.64 2.93
N GLU A 97 11.56 -18.70 1.97
CA GLU A 97 12.83 -18.15 1.51
C GLU A 97 13.41 -17.20 2.57
N PRO A 98 14.67 -17.41 3.00
CA PRO A 98 15.25 -16.66 4.12
C PRO A 98 15.44 -15.17 3.84
N GLU A 99 15.49 -14.78 2.55
CA GLU A 99 15.62 -13.38 2.13
C GLU A 99 14.30 -12.61 2.18
N VAL A 100 13.16 -13.30 2.28
CA VAL A 100 11.84 -12.65 2.32
C VAL A 100 11.57 -12.14 3.73
N ASP A 101 11.28 -10.84 3.86
CA ASP A 101 11.06 -10.18 5.16
C ASP A 101 9.58 -10.15 5.53
N VAL A 102 8.75 -9.81 4.56
CA VAL A 102 7.29 -9.69 4.67
C VAL A 102 6.64 -10.34 3.46
N THR A 103 5.34 -10.61 3.54
CA THR A 103 4.59 -11.19 2.43
C THR A 103 3.31 -10.43 2.13
N MET A 104 2.66 -10.77 1.03
CA MET A 104 1.35 -10.23 0.67
C MET A 104 0.47 -11.39 0.21
N ALA A 105 -0.77 -11.39 0.67
CA ALA A 105 -1.73 -12.39 0.26
C ALA A 105 -2.02 -12.31 -1.26
N PRO A 106 -2.16 -13.44 -1.96
CA PRO A 106 -2.92 -13.49 -3.20
C PRO A 106 -4.40 -13.17 -2.94
N THR A 107 -5.17 -12.97 -4.01
CA THR A 107 -6.63 -12.82 -3.90
C THR A 107 -7.33 -14.10 -4.32
N LEU A 108 -8.50 -14.39 -3.73
CA LEU A 108 -9.31 -15.54 -4.11
C LEU A 108 -10.16 -15.21 -5.34
N THR A 109 -10.23 -16.12 -6.31
CA THR A 109 -11.12 -15.99 -7.48
C THR A 109 -12.59 -16.27 -7.12
N SER A 110 -12.83 -17.10 -6.10
CA SER A 110 -14.18 -17.45 -5.63
C SER A 110 -14.15 -17.85 -4.15
N ILE A 111 -15.32 -17.81 -3.50
CA ILE A 111 -15.50 -18.28 -2.12
C ILE A 111 -16.68 -19.25 -2.07
N TYR A 112 -16.44 -20.47 -1.59
CA TYR A 112 -17.43 -21.56 -1.57
C TYR A 112 -18.11 -21.83 -2.93
N GLY A 113 -17.38 -21.63 -4.04
CA GLY A 113 -17.89 -21.80 -5.39
C GLY A 113 -18.74 -20.63 -5.92
N TYR A 114 -18.76 -19.49 -5.22
CA TYR A 114 -19.45 -18.27 -5.65
C TYR A 114 -18.47 -17.17 -6.03
N ASP A 115 -18.82 -16.41 -7.07
CA ASP A 115 -18.11 -15.18 -7.45
C ASP A 115 -18.15 -14.17 -6.31
N ILE A 116 -17.00 -13.61 -5.96
CA ILE A 116 -16.89 -12.58 -4.94
C ILE A 116 -17.37 -11.27 -5.54
N ARG A 117 -18.36 -10.64 -4.89
CA ARG A 117 -18.91 -9.35 -5.29
C ARG A 117 -18.63 -8.31 -4.22
N THR A 118 -18.01 -7.20 -4.62
CA THR A 118 -17.79 -6.03 -3.76
C THR A 118 -19.10 -5.54 -3.13
N ARG A 119 -19.04 -5.13 -1.86
CA ARG A 119 -20.17 -4.72 -1.02
C ARG A 119 -21.25 -5.79 -0.83
N SER A 120 -20.89 -7.06 -0.94
CA SER A 120 -21.75 -8.19 -0.57
C SER A 120 -21.18 -8.94 0.63
N PRO A 121 -21.99 -9.76 1.34
CA PRO A 121 -21.48 -10.62 2.40
C PRO A 121 -20.36 -11.57 1.94
N LEU A 122 -20.29 -11.91 0.65
CA LEU A 122 -19.23 -12.75 0.09
C LEU A 122 -17.86 -12.04 0.11
N GLU A 123 -17.83 -10.71 0.02
CA GLU A 123 -16.58 -9.94 0.15
C GLU A 123 -16.01 -10.10 1.57
N ILE A 124 -16.86 -9.96 2.60
CA ILE A 124 -16.47 -10.18 4.00
C ILE A 124 -15.98 -11.61 4.22
N LEU A 125 -16.70 -12.61 3.70
CA LEU A 125 -16.27 -14.00 3.80
C LEU A 125 -14.92 -14.24 3.12
N SER A 126 -14.71 -13.63 1.94
CA SER A 126 -13.43 -13.73 1.23
C SER A 126 -12.30 -13.07 2.02
N SER A 127 -12.52 -11.91 2.62
CA SER A 127 -11.53 -11.23 3.47
C SER A 127 -11.03 -12.13 4.59
N TRP A 128 -11.97 -12.73 5.32
CA TRP A 128 -11.64 -13.61 6.43
C TRP A 128 -10.93 -14.88 5.96
N ARG A 129 -11.37 -15.46 4.84
CA ARG A 129 -10.74 -16.64 4.25
C ARG A 129 -9.30 -16.35 3.81
N GLU A 130 -9.07 -15.20 3.17
CA GLU A 130 -7.76 -14.75 2.75
C GLU A 130 -6.80 -14.66 3.94
N VAL A 131 -7.25 -14.06 5.05
CA VAL A 131 -6.44 -13.96 6.27
C VAL A 131 -6.22 -15.32 6.92
N GLU A 132 -7.25 -16.17 7.03
CA GLU A 132 -7.13 -17.53 7.57
C GLU A 132 -6.05 -18.34 6.84
N LEU A 133 -6.10 -18.34 5.50
CA LEU A 133 -5.16 -19.07 4.67
C LEU A 133 -3.74 -18.47 4.75
N THR A 134 -3.63 -17.15 4.85
CA THR A 134 -2.35 -16.46 5.01
C THR A 134 -1.68 -16.84 6.34
N LEU A 135 -2.43 -16.76 7.44
CA LEU A 135 -1.92 -17.13 8.76
C LEU A 135 -1.55 -18.62 8.84
N GLU A 136 -2.32 -19.49 8.18
CA GLU A 136 -1.98 -20.91 8.09
C GLU A 136 -0.70 -21.16 7.28
N ALA A 137 -0.52 -20.46 6.15
CA ALA A 137 0.71 -20.55 5.36
C ALA A 137 1.94 -20.11 6.17
N MET A 138 1.85 -18.97 6.86
CA MET A 138 2.92 -18.46 7.72
C MET A 138 3.25 -19.44 8.86
N ARG A 139 2.23 -20.03 9.50
CA ARG A 139 2.42 -21.03 10.56
C ARG A 139 3.11 -22.28 10.01
N ARG A 140 2.70 -22.77 8.83
CA ARG A 140 3.32 -23.95 8.18
C ARG A 140 4.76 -23.70 7.74
N ALA A 141 5.07 -22.49 7.30
CA ALA A 141 6.42 -22.08 6.95
C ALA A 141 7.31 -21.78 8.18
N GLY A 142 6.76 -21.85 9.40
CA GLY A 142 7.51 -21.62 10.63
C GLY A 142 7.78 -20.16 10.95
N ARG A 143 7.05 -19.22 10.32
CA ARG A 143 7.22 -17.76 10.48
C ARG A 143 5.91 -17.06 10.90
N PRO A 144 5.25 -17.49 11.99
CA PRO A 144 3.93 -16.97 12.37
C PRO A 144 3.94 -15.48 12.75
N GLY A 145 5.10 -14.91 13.08
CA GLY A 145 5.26 -13.50 13.42
C GLY A 145 5.53 -12.59 12.21
N MET A 146 5.80 -13.12 11.01
CA MET A 146 6.14 -12.32 9.83
C MET A 146 5.02 -11.32 9.53
N ALA A 147 5.34 -10.07 9.19
CA ALA A 147 4.30 -9.13 8.73
C ALA A 147 3.76 -9.53 7.36
N PHE A 148 2.48 -9.24 7.14
CA PHE A 148 1.89 -9.40 5.82
C PHE A 148 0.98 -8.24 5.45
N THR A 149 0.79 -8.04 4.15
CA THR A 149 -0.35 -7.30 3.60
C THR A 149 -1.46 -8.30 3.26
N GLY A 150 -2.69 -7.99 3.63
CA GLY A 150 -3.83 -8.84 3.31
C GLY A 150 -5.13 -8.08 3.14
N VAL A 151 -6.20 -8.85 2.98
CA VAL A 151 -7.53 -8.37 2.60
C VAL A 151 -7.56 -7.68 1.24
N GLY A 152 -6.65 -8.10 0.33
CA GLY A 152 -6.54 -7.58 -1.03
C GLY A 152 -7.75 -7.92 -1.90
N SER A 153 -8.50 -8.97 -1.55
CA SER A 153 -9.77 -9.32 -2.21
C SER A 153 -10.89 -8.30 -1.97
N SER A 154 -10.79 -7.48 -0.91
CA SER A 154 -11.79 -6.45 -0.64
C SER A 154 -11.44 -5.11 -1.26
N ILE A 155 -12.34 -4.64 -2.11
CA ILE A 155 -12.27 -3.30 -2.65
C ILE A 155 -12.95 -2.33 -1.68
N SER A 156 -14.07 -2.73 -1.07
CA SER A 156 -14.81 -1.88 -0.14
C SER A 156 -14.09 -1.67 1.19
N ASP A 157 -14.46 -0.58 1.87
CA ASP A 157 -14.09 -0.35 3.27
C ASP A 157 -14.66 -1.45 4.18
N VAL A 158 -15.95 -1.76 4.09
CA VAL A 158 -16.59 -2.78 4.93
C VAL A 158 -15.89 -4.14 4.82
N GLY A 159 -15.54 -4.57 3.60
CA GLY A 159 -14.81 -5.80 3.36
C GLY A 159 -13.43 -5.81 4.02
N GLN A 160 -12.67 -4.73 3.84
CA GLN A 160 -11.33 -4.59 4.42
C GLN A 160 -11.38 -4.52 5.95
N LEU A 161 -12.21 -3.62 6.49
CA LEU A 161 -12.38 -3.40 7.92
C LEU A 161 -12.88 -4.65 8.66
N SER A 162 -13.62 -5.53 7.98
CA SER A 162 -14.16 -6.74 8.60
C SER A 162 -13.08 -7.72 9.08
N ALA A 163 -11.96 -7.81 8.36
CA ALA A 163 -10.84 -8.70 8.67
C ALA A 163 -9.58 -7.92 9.09
N ASP A 164 -9.70 -6.60 9.24
CA ASP A 164 -8.66 -5.76 9.80
C ASP A 164 -8.93 -5.59 11.31
N GLY A 165 -8.41 -6.52 12.12
CA GLY A 165 -8.73 -6.55 13.55
C GLY A 165 -8.27 -7.82 14.28
N PRO A 166 -8.76 -8.04 15.51
CA PRO A 166 -8.49 -9.26 16.27
C PRO A 166 -8.79 -10.53 15.46
N GLY A 167 -7.80 -11.43 15.34
CA GLY A 167 -7.89 -12.65 14.53
C GLY A 167 -7.67 -12.44 13.02
N GLY A 168 -7.58 -11.19 12.58
CA GLY A 168 -7.31 -10.77 11.22
C GLY A 168 -5.92 -10.10 11.07
N LEU A 169 -5.83 -9.00 10.32
CA LEU A 169 -4.62 -8.16 10.25
C LEU A 169 -4.31 -7.55 11.62
N ARG A 170 -3.08 -7.80 12.08
CA ARG A 170 -2.55 -7.28 13.34
C ARG A 170 -2.12 -5.84 13.15
N GLN A 171 -2.01 -5.12 14.26
CA GLN A 171 -1.51 -3.75 14.26
C GLN A 171 -0.09 -3.61 13.67
N THR A 172 0.71 -4.67 13.77
CA THR A 172 2.08 -4.75 13.26
C THR A 172 2.17 -5.25 11.81
N ASP A 173 1.04 -5.50 11.17
CA ASP A 173 0.96 -5.87 9.75
C ASP A 173 0.85 -4.61 8.88
N LEU A 174 1.08 -4.76 7.56
CA LEU A 174 1.03 -3.65 6.61
C LEU A 174 -0.42 -3.42 6.17
N HIS A 175 -1.05 -2.34 6.63
CA HIS A 175 -2.44 -2.02 6.29
C HIS A 175 -2.48 -1.24 4.96
N THR A 176 -2.33 -1.98 3.87
CA THR A 176 -2.15 -1.40 2.55
C THR A 176 -3.46 -0.92 1.93
N PHE A 177 -3.46 0.25 1.29
CA PHE A 177 -4.55 0.72 0.44
C PHE A 177 -4.07 1.63 -0.69
N GLY A 178 -4.63 1.46 -1.88
CA GLY A 178 -4.30 2.28 -3.04
C GLY A 178 -5.09 3.59 -3.03
N ILE A 179 -4.41 4.71 -3.30
CA ILE A 179 -5.09 5.96 -3.64
C ILE A 179 -5.59 5.91 -5.07
N VAL A 180 -6.55 6.77 -5.43
CA VAL A 180 -7.07 6.80 -6.80
C VAL A 180 -6.17 7.68 -7.66
N SER A 181 -5.62 7.10 -8.72
CA SER A 181 -4.74 7.84 -9.64
C SER A 181 -5.54 8.88 -10.46
N GLU A 182 -5.14 10.14 -10.54
CA GLU A 182 -4.04 10.81 -9.82
C GLU A 182 -4.56 11.71 -8.70
N LEU A 183 -3.88 11.70 -7.54
CA LEU A 183 -4.16 12.55 -6.36
C LEU A 183 -5.64 12.61 -5.96
N LYS A 184 -6.30 11.45 -5.90
CA LYS A 184 -7.71 11.34 -5.49
C LYS A 184 -7.89 10.41 -4.31
N THR A 185 -8.93 10.70 -3.55
CA THR A 185 -9.45 9.90 -2.46
C THR A 185 -10.97 9.74 -2.57
N ASN A 186 -11.54 8.94 -1.69
CA ASN A 186 -12.98 8.80 -1.48
C ASN A 186 -13.22 8.37 -0.02
N TYR A 187 -14.48 8.31 0.40
CA TYR A 187 -14.80 7.91 1.77
C TYR A 187 -14.39 6.48 2.10
N ASP A 188 -14.42 5.54 1.15
CA ASP A 188 -13.96 4.17 1.40
C ASP A 188 -12.46 4.16 1.79
N ILE A 189 -11.61 4.94 1.12
CA ILE A 189 -10.19 5.11 1.48
C ILE A 189 -10.04 5.81 2.83
N LEU A 190 -10.78 6.89 3.08
CA LEU A 190 -10.69 7.64 4.34
C LEU A 190 -11.20 6.84 5.55
N ASN A 191 -12.19 5.98 5.35
CA ASN A 191 -12.69 5.07 6.39
C ASN A 191 -11.64 4.03 6.76
N LYS A 192 -10.95 3.45 5.76
CA LYS A 192 -9.80 2.54 5.97
C LYS A 192 -8.70 3.24 6.75
N LEU A 193 -8.26 4.41 6.30
CA LEU A 193 -7.24 5.21 6.99
C LEU A 193 -7.64 5.52 8.44
N THR A 194 -8.87 5.99 8.67
CA THR A 194 -9.37 6.33 10.01
C THR A 194 -9.32 5.12 10.94
N HIS A 195 -9.71 3.93 10.46
CA HIS A 195 -9.66 2.71 11.25
C HIS A 195 -8.22 2.31 11.63
N ILE A 196 -7.29 2.37 10.68
CA ILE A 196 -5.89 2.02 10.91
C ILE A 196 -5.29 2.95 11.97
N LEU A 197 -5.52 4.26 11.84
CA LEU A 197 -5.03 5.26 12.80
C LEU A 197 -5.58 5.03 14.20
N LEU A 198 -6.88 4.77 14.35
CA LEU A 198 -7.50 4.52 15.66
C LEU A 198 -7.05 3.21 16.31
N ARG A 199 -6.39 2.34 15.54
CA ARG A 199 -5.79 1.10 16.02
C ARG A 199 -4.28 1.18 16.19
N ASP A 200 -3.68 2.35 15.97
CA ASP A 200 -2.23 2.55 15.97
C ASP A 200 -1.51 1.58 15.00
N GLY A 201 -2.15 1.25 13.86
CA GLY A 201 -1.64 0.32 12.85
C GLY A 201 -0.65 0.96 11.87
N VAL A 202 0.10 0.11 11.16
CA VAL A 202 1.06 0.57 10.14
C VAL A 202 0.33 0.99 8.87
N VAL A 203 0.30 2.29 8.61
CA VAL A 203 -0.36 2.89 7.45
C VAL A 203 0.53 2.75 6.23
N ASP A 204 0.16 1.89 5.27
CA ASP A 204 0.99 1.56 4.09
C ASP A 204 0.28 1.92 2.76
N PRO A 205 0.01 3.20 2.48
CA PRO A 205 -0.68 3.56 1.26
C PRO A 205 0.28 3.55 0.06
N TYR A 206 -0.28 3.33 -1.12
CA TYR A 206 0.49 3.37 -2.37
C TYR A 206 -0.20 4.19 -3.45
N ALA A 207 0.60 4.72 -4.37
CA ALA A 207 0.13 5.43 -5.55
C ALA A 207 0.74 4.81 -6.82
N ASN A 208 -0.12 4.48 -7.78
CA ASN A 208 0.29 3.92 -9.07
C ASN A 208 0.00 4.93 -10.18
N PRO A 209 0.87 5.94 -10.36
CA PRO A 209 0.63 6.96 -11.36
C PRO A 209 0.82 6.37 -12.76
N ILE A 210 -0.03 6.75 -13.71
CA ILE A 210 -0.06 6.16 -15.06
C ILE A 210 0.83 6.98 -15.98
N TYR A 211 1.87 6.36 -16.53
CA TYR A 211 2.73 7.01 -17.52
C TYR A 211 1.93 7.40 -18.76
N GLY A 212 2.10 8.61 -19.30
CA GLY A 212 1.28 9.09 -20.42
C GLY A 212 -0.19 9.36 -20.07
N GLY A 213 -0.57 9.21 -18.79
CA GLY A 213 -1.89 9.54 -18.27
C GLY A 213 -2.05 11.03 -18.00
N LEU A 214 -2.67 11.39 -16.87
CA LEU A 214 -2.92 12.79 -16.51
C LEU A 214 -1.62 13.59 -16.25
N GLY A 215 -0.53 12.91 -15.87
CA GLY A 215 0.81 13.51 -15.75
C GLY A 215 1.50 13.78 -17.09
N GLY A 216 0.96 13.30 -18.21
CA GLY A 216 1.53 13.47 -19.53
C GLY A 216 2.87 12.75 -19.70
N GLY A 217 3.86 13.47 -20.24
CA GLY A 217 5.19 12.92 -20.52
C GLY A 217 6.07 12.74 -19.27
N ILE A 218 7.31 12.31 -19.48
CA ILE A 218 8.25 11.94 -18.41
C ILE A 218 8.49 13.04 -17.37
N ASP A 219 8.58 14.31 -17.80
CA ASP A 219 8.83 15.43 -16.90
C ASP A 219 7.64 15.69 -15.97
N GLY A 220 6.42 15.68 -16.53
CA GLY A 220 5.19 15.81 -15.74
C GLY A 220 4.95 14.60 -14.84
N GLN A 221 5.32 13.40 -15.31
CA GLN A 221 5.26 12.19 -14.51
C GLN A 221 6.22 12.24 -13.31
N ALA A 222 7.42 12.79 -13.48
CA ALA A 222 8.39 12.93 -12.39
C ALA A 222 7.88 13.89 -11.28
N VAL A 223 7.24 14.99 -11.67
CA VAL A 223 6.59 15.90 -10.72
C VAL A 223 5.41 15.21 -10.04
N LEU A 224 4.56 14.53 -10.82
CA LEU A 224 3.35 13.89 -10.33
C LEU A 224 3.63 12.74 -9.36
N ILE A 225 4.57 11.85 -9.66
CA ILE A 225 4.93 10.76 -8.74
C ILE A 225 5.51 11.32 -7.44
N THR A 226 6.34 12.36 -7.52
CA THR A 226 6.91 13.03 -6.34
C THR A 226 5.79 13.66 -5.50
N ALA A 227 4.83 14.35 -6.13
CA ALA A 227 3.68 14.93 -5.45
C ALA A 227 2.78 13.86 -4.82
N ALA A 228 2.59 12.71 -5.51
CA ALA A 228 1.86 11.58 -4.95
C ALA A 228 2.56 11.03 -3.70
N MET A 229 3.89 10.82 -3.73
CA MET A 229 4.63 10.35 -2.55
C MET A 229 4.55 11.35 -1.38
N ILE A 230 4.61 12.65 -1.66
CA ILE A 230 4.39 13.68 -0.64
C ILE A 230 2.96 13.56 -0.08
N ALA A 231 1.95 13.43 -0.93
CA ALA A 231 0.56 13.31 -0.51
C ALA A 231 0.29 12.05 0.32
N LEU A 232 0.94 10.92 0.02
CA LEU A 232 0.87 9.70 0.84
C LEU A 232 1.28 9.98 2.29
N ASN A 233 2.34 10.75 2.50
CA ASN A 233 2.77 11.12 3.84
C ASN A 233 1.87 12.21 4.47
N VAL A 234 1.63 13.31 3.74
CA VAL A 234 0.97 14.51 4.28
C VAL A 234 -0.52 14.31 4.51
N PHE A 235 -1.22 13.70 3.56
CA PHE A 235 -2.67 13.53 3.62
C PHE A 235 -3.07 12.15 4.12
N PHE A 236 -2.38 11.09 3.66
CA PHE A 236 -2.72 9.72 4.02
C PHE A 236 -1.94 9.20 5.24
N MET A 237 -1.16 10.05 5.91
CA MET A 237 -0.45 9.74 7.17
C MET A 237 0.39 8.45 7.09
N ALA A 238 1.02 8.25 5.94
CA ALA A 238 1.82 7.07 5.64
C ALA A 238 2.92 6.83 6.68
N THR A 239 3.00 5.58 7.16
CA THR A 239 4.16 5.03 7.84
C THR A 239 5.18 4.48 6.84
N CYS A 240 4.68 3.78 5.82
CA CYS A 240 5.41 3.31 4.65
C CYS A 240 4.76 3.89 3.39
N VAL A 241 5.51 4.08 2.32
CA VAL A 241 4.96 4.55 1.04
C VAL A 241 5.34 3.63 -0.10
N GLY A 242 4.37 3.31 -0.95
CA GLY A 242 4.58 2.48 -2.14
C GLY A 242 4.29 3.22 -3.44
N THR A 243 5.00 2.86 -4.51
CA THR A 243 4.63 3.28 -5.87
C THR A 243 5.02 2.25 -6.92
N SER A 244 4.12 2.01 -7.88
CA SER A 244 4.39 1.20 -9.08
C SER A 244 3.82 1.94 -10.30
N PRO A 245 4.61 2.81 -10.95
CA PRO A 245 4.17 3.52 -12.13
C PRO A 245 3.87 2.53 -13.27
N THR A 246 2.68 2.60 -13.85
CA THR A 246 2.26 1.63 -14.86
C THR A 246 2.34 2.22 -16.27
N HIS A 247 2.93 1.48 -17.20
CA HIS A 247 2.90 1.81 -18.62
C HIS A 247 1.50 1.55 -19.21
N PRO A 248 0.87 2.51 -19.91
CA PRO A 248 -0.55 2.47 -20.26
C PRO A 248 -0.89 1.42 -21.31
N PHE A 249 0.11 0.94 -22.06
CA PHE A 249 -0.07 -0.06 -23.12
C PHE A 249 0.53 -1.42 -22.76
N ASN A 250 1.55 -1.45 -21.91
CA ASN A 250 2.26 -2.68 -21.56
C ASN A 250 1.76 -3.27 -20.24
N PHE A 251 1.05 -2.47 -19.44
CA PHE A 251 0.55 -2.85 -18.11
C PHE A 251 1.65 -3.44 -17.22
N ASN A 252 2.84 -2.84 -17.29
CA ASN A 252 4.01 -3.19 -16.50
C ASN A 252 4.67 -1.93 -15.92
N ASP A 253 5.60 -2.13 -14.99
CA ASP A 253 6.39 -1.09 -14.31
C ASP A 253 7.90 -1.18 -14.63
N THR A 254 8.32 -2.14 -15.46
CA THR A 254 9.74 -2.40 -15.78
C THR A 254 10.16 -2.08 -17.21
N GLY A 255 9.24 -1.63 -18.08
CA GLY A 255 9.49 -1.37 -19.51
C GLY A 255 8.98 -2.49 -20.41
#